data_AF-A0A5K1F4V4-F1
#
_entry.id   AF-A0A5K1F4V4-F1
#
_cell.length_a   1.000
_cell.length_b   1.000
_cell.length_c   1.000
_cell.angle_alpha   90.00
_cell.angle_beta   90.00
_cell.angle_gamma   90.00
#
_symmetry.space_group_name_H-M   'P 1'
#
loop_
_entity.id
_entity.type
_entity.pdbx_description
1 polymer ?
#
loop_
_entity_poly.entity_id
_entity_poly.type
_entity_poly.pdbx_seq_one_letter_code
_entity_poly.pdbx_strand_id
1 'polypeptide(L)'
;LCTRKLSLEKDVDLQSIASSCNGFVGADIEALCHEAAIAAMRRCSCYSDQGDICRLTVNDWEYARSKVGPSITRGVTADVAKVSWEDIGGLKDLK
;
A
#
# COMPACT_ATOMS: atom_id res chain seq x y z
N LEU A 1 2.14 2.52 -13.34
CA LEU A 1 3.40 2.92 -14.03
C LEU A 1 4.62 2.21 -13.43
N CYS A 2 4.66 1.93 -12.12
CA CYS A 2 5.78 1.23 -11.48
C CYS A 2 5.90 -0.26 -11.80
N THR A 3 4.79 -1.01 -11.87
CA THR A 3 4.78 -2.45 -12.22
C THR A 3 5.22 -2.75 -13.66
N ARG A 4 5.23 -1.74 -14.54
CA ARG A 4 5.77 -1.91 -15.91
C ARG A 4 7.30 -1.96 -15.95
N LYS A 5 7.97 -1.42 -14.93
CA LYS A 5 9.43 -1.39 -14.81
C LYS A 5 9.97 -2.52 -13.94
N LEU A 6 9.09 -3.24 -13.23
CA LEU A 6 9.44 -4.31 -12.31
C LEU A 6 8.94 -5.63 -12.89
N SER A 7 9.83 -6.61 -13.02
CA SER A 7 9.42 -7.96 -13.39
C SER A 7 8.74 -8.60 -12.19
N LEU A 8 7.47 -8.93 -12.30
CA LEU A 8 6.70 -9.57 -11.23
C LEU A 8 6.86 -11.08 -11.31
N GLU A 9 6.96 -11.74 -10.16
CA GLU A 9 6.82 -13.19 -10.08
C GLU A 9 5.36 -13.60 -10.30
N LYS A 10 5.13 -14.85 -10.75
CA LYS A 10 3.78 -15.36 -11.07
C LYS A 10 2.84 -15.37 -9.86
N ASP A 11 3.41 -15.39 -8.66
CA ASP A 11 2.67 -15.47 -7.41
C ASP A 11 2.24 -14.08 -6.89
N VAL A 12 2.64 -12.99 -7.57
CA VAL A 12 2.25 -11.63 -7.19
C VAL A 12 0.90 -11.27 -7.82
N ASP A 13 -0.15 -11.28 -7.00
CA ASP A 13 -1.48 -10.80 -7.39
C ASP A 13 -1.63 -9.29 -7.19
N LEU A 14 -1.69 -8.55 -8.30
CA LEU A 14 -1.90 -7.11 -8.29
C LEU A 14 -3.30 -6.70 -7.78
N GLN A 15 -4.30 -7.56 -7.92
CA GLN A 15 -5.66 -7.29 -7.46
C GLN A 15 -5.74 -7.30 -5.93
N SER A 16 -5.13 -8.30 -5.30
CA SER A 16 -4.96 -8.39 -3.84
C SER A 16 -4.17 -7.20 -3.31
N ILE A 17 -3.06 -6.86 -3.98
CA ILE A 17 -2.24 -5.69 -3.66
C ILE A 17 -3.07 -4.40 -3.68
N ALA A 18 -3.80 -4.14 -4.77
CA ALA A 18 -4.62 -2.95 -4.91
C ALA A 18 -5.68 -2.84 -3.81
N SER A 19 -6.28 -3.98 -3.43
CA SER A 19 -7.27 -4.07 -2.36
C SER A 19 -6.68 -3.75 -0.97
N SER A 20 -5.36 -3.95 -0.78
CA SER A 20 -4.65 -3.66 0.46
C SER A 20 -4.18 -2.20 0.59
N CYS A 21 -4.17 -1.43 -0.50
CA CYS A 21 -3.66 -0.06 -0.56
C CYS A 21 -4.73 1.01 -0.27
N ASN A 22 -5.77 0.69 0.51
CA ASN A 22 -6.79 1.67 0.91
C ASN A 22 -6.14 2.83 1.70
N GLY A 23 -6.44 4.06 1.31
CA GLY A 23 -5.86 5.27 1.93
C GLY A 23 -4.45 5.64 1.44
N PHE A 24 -3.88 4.88 0.48
CA PHE A 24 -2.62 5.27 -0.16
C PHE A 24 -2.88 6.32 -1.23
N VAL A 25 -2.04 7.35 -1.27
CA VAL A 25 -2.00 8.30 -2.39
C VAL A 25 -0.95 7.89 -3.42
N GLY A 26 -0.91 8.56 -4.57
CA GLY A 26 0.05 8.25 -5.64
C GLY A 26 1.52 8.23 -5.17
N ALA A 27 1.89 9.16 -4.28
CA ALA A 27 3.22 9.21 -3.68
C ALA A 27 3.51 8.01 -2.77
N ASP A 28 2.52 7.50 -2.02
CA ASP A 28 2.69 6.31 -1.18
C ASP A 28 2.88 5.07 -2.03
N ILE A 29 2.12 4.94 -3.12
CA ILE A 29 2.28 3.83 -4.07
C ILE A 29 3.65 3.88 -4.74
N GLU A 30 4.14 5.08 -5.11
CA GLU A 30 5.48 5.24 -5.65
C GLU A 30 6.56 4.83 -4.64
N ALA A 31 6.48 5.32 -3.40
CA ALA A 31 7.40 4.97 -2.32
C ALA A 31 7.38 3.46 -2.04
N LEU A 32 6.20 2.84 -2.01
CA LEU A 32 6.06 1.42 -1.74
C LEU A 32 6.62 0.56 -2.89
N CYS A 33 6.43 0.97 -4.15
CA CYS A 33 7.07 0.30 -5.29
C CYS A 33 8.60 0.44 -5.25
N HIS A 34 9.11 1.60 -4.82
CA HIS A 34 10.54 1.85 -4.70
C HIS A 34 11.17 0.97 -3.62
N GLU A 35 10.57 0.89 -2.43
CA GLU A 35 11.03 0.01 -1.35
C GLU A 35 10.97 -1.47 -1.73
N ALA A 36 9.92 -1.91 -2.43
CA ALA A 36 9.82 -3.28 -2.89
C ALA A 36 10.89 -3.62 -3.95
N ALA A 37 11.23 -2.67 -4.82
CA ALA A 37 12.32 -2.82 -5.79
C ALA A 37 13.69 -2.91 -5.10
N ILE A 38 13.95 -2.10 -4.07
CA ILE A 38 15.18 -2.17 -3.28
C ILE A 38 15.28 -3.50 -2.55
N ALA A 39 14.19 -3.98 -1.94
CA ALA A 39 14.16 -5.26 -1.25
C ALA A 39 14.47 -6.42 -2.21
N ALA A 40 13.83 -6.43 -3.40
CA ALA A 40 14.12 -7.40 -4.44
C ALA A 40 15.59 -7.32 -4.90
N MET A 41 16.10 -6.13 -5.17
CA MET A 41 17.50 -5.93 -5.60
C MET A 41 18.49 -6.41 -4.55
N ARG A 42 18.27 -6.10 -3.27
CA ARG A 42 19.10 -6.59 -2.16
C ARG A 42 19.11 -8.10 -2.12
N ARG A 43 17.94 -8.73 -2.19
CA ARG A 43 17.81 -10.19 -2.27
C ARG A 43 18.60 -10.74 -3.45
N CYS A 44 18.39 -10.25 -4.66
CA CYS A 44 19.12 -10.72 -5.85
C CYS A 44 20.64 -10.51 -5.74
N SER A 45 21.10 -9.38 -5.18
CA SER A 45 22.54 -9.14 -4.95
C SER A 45 23.17 -10.11 -3.94
N CYS A 46 22.38 -10.66 -3.01
CA CYS A 46 22.85 -11.64 -2.04
C CYS A 46 22.89 -13.08 -2.59
N TYR A 47 22.10 -13.39 -3.63
CA TYR A 47 21.92 -14.75 -4.15
C TYR A 47 22.54 -14.98 -5.53
N SER A 48 22.85 -13.95 -6.31
CA SER A 48 23.32 -14.09 -7.70
C SER A 48 24.31 -13.00 -8.10
N ASP A 49 25.52 -13.40 -8.48
CA ASP A 49 26.57 -12.57 -9.13
C ASP A 49 26.36 -12.45 -10.66
N GLN A 50 25.53 -13.32 -11.23
CA GLN A 50 25.19 -13.33 -12.65
C GLN A 50 23.89 -12.55 -12.86
N GLY A 51 23.88 -11.66 -13.85
CA GLY A 51 22.83 -10.66 -14.14
C GLY A 51 21.45 -11.23 -14.52
N ASP A 52 20.87 -12.04 -13.65
CA ASP A 52 19.52 -12.54 -13.75
C ASP A 52 18.51 -11.42 -13.51
N ILE A 53 17.40 -11.48 -14.25
CA ILE A 53 16.31 -10.52 -14.12
C ILE A 53 15.69 -10.70 -12.73
N CYS A 54 15.98 -9.76 -11.83
CA CYS A 54 15.45 -9.79 -10.48
C CYS A 54 13.92 -9.60 -10.49
N ARG A 55 13.20 -10.66 -10.13
CA ARG A 55 11.74 -10.64 -10.04
C ARG A 55 11.30 -10.24 -8.64
N LEU A 56 10.29 -9.38 -8.57
CA LEU A 56 9.65 -8.96 -7.33
C LEU A 56 8.75 -10.08 -6.83
N THR A 57 8.97 -10.47 -5.58
CA THR A 57 8.24 -11.54 -4.89
C THR A 57 7.23 -10.93 -3.91
N VAL A 58 6.28 -11.74 -3.44
CA VAL A 58 5.32 -11.31 -2.39
C VAL A 58 6.04 -10.90 -1.09
N ASN A 59 7.19 -11.52 -0.77
CA ASN A 59 7.96 -11.16 0.41
C ASN A 59 8.58 -9.77 0.33
N ASP A 60 9.05 -9.35 -0.85
CA ASP A 60 9.59 -8.00 -1.07
C ASP A 60 8.47 -6.95 -0.93
N TRP A 61 7.26 -7.30 -1.37
CA TRP A 61 6.07 -6.48 -1.21
C TRP A 61 5.68 -6.31 0.27
N GLU A 62 5.58 -7.41 1.03
CA GLU A 62 5.27 -7.34 2.46
C GLU A 62 6.34 -6.55 3.25
N TYR A 63 7.61 -6.70 2.88
CA TYR A 63 8.69 -5.89 3.45
C TYR A 63 8.47 -4.40 3.17
N ALA A 64 8.17 -4.02 1.93
CA ALA A 64 7.91 -2.62 1.56
C ALA A 64 6.69 -2.05 2.31
N ARG A 65 5.63 -2.85 2.47
CA ARG A 65 4.42 -2.48 3.22
C ARG A 65 4.70 -2.25 4.70
N SER A 66 5.69 -2.94 5.29
CA SER A 66 6.13 -2.68 6.66
C SER A 66 6.88 -1.34 6.83
N LYS A 67 7.38 -0.77 5.73
CA LYS A 67 8.17 0.49 5.73
C LYS A 67 7.34 1.69 5.29
N VAL A 68 6.41 1.51 4.36
CA VAL A 68 5.60 2.57 3.78
C VAL A 68 4.15 2.40 4.20
N GLY A 69 3.67 3.35 5.00
CA GLY A 69 2.26 3.44 5.38
C GLY A 69 1.51 4.52 4.58
N PRO A 70 0.16 4.54 4.64
CA PRO A 70 -0.63 5.53 3.94
C PRO A 70 -0.42 6.94 4.50
N SER A 71 -0.19 7.92 3.63
CA SER A 71 -0.02 9.31 4.02
C SER A 71 -1.33 9.99 4.42
N ILE A 72 -2.49 9.52 3.93
CA ILE A 72 -3.80 10.06 4.35
C ILE A 72 -4.06 9.82 5.84
N THR A 73 -3.55 8.73 6.40
CA THR A 73 -3.70 8.42 7.84
C THR A 73 -2.61 9.05 8.71
N ARG A 74 -1.59 9.68 8.13
CA ARG A 74 -0.58 10.44 8.89
C ARG A 74 -1.20 11.74 9.40
N GLY A 75 -1.82 11.67 10.58
CA GLY A 75 -2.38 12.83 11.29
C GLY A 75 -3.91 12.89 11.36
N VAL A 76 -4.62 11.90 10.83
CA VAL A 76 -6.07 11.76 11.02
C VAL A 76 -6.35 10.43 11.71
N THR A 77 -6.50 10.47 13.03
CA THR A 77 -7.31 9.48 13.72
C THR A 77 -8.74 9.75 13.30
N ALA A 78 -9.24 9.06 12.28
CA ALA A 78 -10.66 9.05 12.01
C ALA A 78 -11.32 8.28 13.15
N ASP A 79 -11.55 8.98 14.26
CA ASP A 79 -12.56 8.60 15.23
C ASP A 79 -13.88 8.82 14.50
N VAL A 80 -14.29 7.80 13.72
CA VAL A 80 -15.61 7.76 13.14
C VAL A 80 -16.53 7.58 14.31
N ALA A 81 -16.88 8.69 14.95
CA ALA A 81 -17.89 8.73 15.97
C ALA A 81 -19.12 8.05 15.36
N LYS A 82 -19.56 6.98 16.03
CA LYS A 82 -20.68 6.15 15.62
C LYS A 82 -21.98 6.91 15.90
N VAL A 83 -22.10 8.10 15.34
CA VAL A 83 -23.28 8.95 15.49
C VAL A 83 -24.36 8.40 14.59
N SER A 84 -25.48 8.09 15.21
CA SER A 84 -26.70 7.74 14.52
C SER A 84 -27.34 9.03 13.97
N TRP A 85 -28.20 8.90 12.96
CA TRP A 85 -29.00 10.04 12.48
C TRP A 85 -29.86 10.69 13.58
N GLU A 86 -30.08 9.99 14.69
CA GLU A 86 -30.83 10.45 15.86
C GLU A 86 -30.02 11.45 16.71
N ASP A 87 -28.69 11.46 16.60
CA ASP A 87 -27.79 12.37 17.33
C ASP A 87 -27.68 13.76 16.67
N ILE A 88 -28.16 13.90 15.42
CA ILE A 88 -28.27 15.17 14.70
C ILE A 88 -29.60 15.82 15.12
N GLY A 89 -29.73 16.18 16.40
CA GLY A 89 -30.94 16.76 16.96
C GLY A 89 -31.33 18.07 16.27
N GLY A 90 -32.61 18.22 15.90
CA GLY A 90 -33.11 19.50 15.42
C GLY A 90 -34.52 19.59 14.83
N LEU A 91 -35.31 18.50 14.76
CA LEU A 91 -36.63 18.56 14.12
C LEU A 91 -37.76 17.96 14.97
N LYS A 92 -37.89 18.40 16.22
CA LYS A 92 -39.14 18.23 16.99
C LYS A 92 -39.92 19.55 17.17
N ASP A 93 -39.39 20.67 16.68
CA ASP A 93 -39.99 22.01 16.79
C ASP A 93 -40.43 22.61 15.43
N LEU A 94 -41.08 21.81 14.58
CA LEU A 94 -41.85 22.35 13.46
C LEU A 94 -43.31 21.89 13.55
N LYS A 95 -44.09 22.77 14.17
CA LYS A 95 -45.57 22.92 14.23
C LYS A 95 -46.45 21.70 13.92
#